data_AF-A0A7X2ZFQ0-F1
#
_entry.id   AF-A0A7X2ZFQ0-F1
#
_cell.length_a   1.000
_cell.length_b   1.000
_cell.length_c   1.000
_cell.angle_alpha   90.00
_cell.angle_beta   90.00
_cell.angle_gamma   90.00
#
_symmetry.space_group_name_H-M   'P 1'
#
loop_
_entity.id
_entity.type
_entity.pdbx_description
1 polymer ?
#
loop_
_entity_poly.entity_id
_entity_poly.type
_entity_poly.pdbx_seq_one_letter_code
_entity_poly.pdbx_strand_id
1 'polypeptide(L)'
;MVDKKEYPFLKYTSFGIGGFHTIRSFCSWYQVGTNDEKMRKYIKEYYSEEINFLRELPNFWEDDRHIYVHGGIDPAQNDWKLTSNKNFRWIRERFHRNDGKLPTNKTIVFGHEICSRLHKDDTNFNPWFGRQIIGIDGGIKYGKQLNALIIDDNGQYQSESILAS
;
A
#
# COMPACT_ATOMS: atom_id res chain seq x y z
N MET A 1 10.19 -10.35 -3.81
CA MET A 1 10.22 -10.60 -5.28
C MET A 1 11.60 -10.98 -5.78
N VAL A 2 12.65 -10.25 -5.39
CA VAL A 2 14.02 -10.48 -5.87
C VAL A 2 14.74 -11.60 -5.09
N ASP A 3 14.37 -11.80 -3.81
CA ASP A 3 14.81 -12.95 -3.03
C ASP A 3 13.88 -14.15 -3.14
N LYS A 4 14.48 -15.33 -3.32
CA LYS A 4 13.77 -16.62 -3.41
C LYS A 4 13.13 -17.04 -2.07
N LYS A 5 13.57 -16.47 -0.94
CA LYS A 5 13.20 -16.89 0.43
C LYS A 5 11.93 -16.24 0.99
N GLU A 6 11.55 -15.07 0.49
CA GLU A 6 10.48 -14.31 1.17
C GLU A 6 9.08 -14.65 0.67
N TYR A 7 8.87 -14.89 -0.64
CA TYR A 7 7.56 -15.30 -1.18
C TYR A 7 7.64 -15.91 -2.59
N PRO A 8 6.68 -16.78 -3.01
CA PRO A 8 6.64 -17.34 -4.36
C PRO A 8 6.47 -16.24 -5.42
N PHE A 9 7.34 -16.25 -6.42
CA PHE A 9 7.49 -15.19 -7.43
C PHE A 9 6.23 -14.90 -8.23
N LEU A 10 5.57 -15.98 -8.71
CA LEU A 10 4.34 -15.94 -9.49
C LEU A 10 3.24 -15.11 -8.81
N LYS A 11 3.20 -15.09 -7.48
CA LYS A 11 2.19 -14.35 -6.72
C LYS A 11 2.28 -12.83 -6.89
N TYR A 12 3.44 -12.28 -7.24
CA TYR A 12 3.62 -10.82 -7.35
C TYR A 12 3.76 -10.33 -8.80
N THR A 13 3.95 -11.26 -9.74
CA THR A 13 3.96 -11.00 -11.18
C THR A 13 2.67 -11.45 -11.86
N SER A 14 1.70 -11.94 -11.09
CA SER A 14 0.37 -12.28 -11.58
C SER A 14 -0.38 -11.03 -12.07
N PHE A 15 -1.27 -11.23 -13.03
CA PHE A 15 -2.12 -10.18 -13.58
C PHE A 15 -2.91 -9.47 -12.46
N GLY A 16 -2.88 -8.13 -12.43
CA GLY A 16 -3.54 -7.31 -11.41
C GLY A 16 -2.71 -7.02 -10.15
N ILE A 17 -1.46 -7.51 -10.06
CA ILE A 17 -0.52 -7.17 -8.99
C ILE A 17 0.63 -6.36 -9.60
N GLY A 18 0.90 -5.17 -9.04
CA GLY A 18 1.80 -4.17 -9.64
C GLY A 18 3.25 -4.62 -9.85
N GLY A 19 3.67 -5.74 -9.26
CA GLY A 19 5.03 -6.23 -9.32
C GLY A 19 5.53 -6.56 -10.74
N PHE A 20 4.65 -6.97 -11.66
CA PHE A 20 5.05 -7.14 -13.07
C PHE A 20 5.48 -5.81 -13.72
N HIS A 21 4.68 -4.75 -13.56
CA HIS A 21 5.00 -3.44 -14.12
C HIS A 21 6.23 -2.83 -13.47
N THR A 22 6.38 -2.99 -12.14
CA THR A 22 7.60 -2.58 -11.43
C THR A 22 8.84 -3.30 -11.96
N ILE A 23 8.80 -4.62 -12.18
CA ILE A 23 9.97 -5.32 -12.74
C ILE A 23 10.27 -4.82 -14.15
N ARG A 24 9.25 -4.58 -14.97
CA ARG A 24 9.46 -4.10 -16.35
C ARG A 24 9.96 -2.66 -16.44
N SER A 25 9.76 -1.81 -15.43
CA SER A 25 10.38 -0.48 -15.40
C SER A 25 11.90 -0.56 -15.22
N PHE A 26 12.41 -1.59 -14.54
CA PHE A 26 13.85 -1.85 -14.40
C PHE A 26 14.42 -2.71 -15.55
N CYS A 27 13.60 -3.63 -16.06
CA CYS A 27 13.97 -4.63 -17.07
C CYS A 27 12.91 -4.71 -18.17
N SER A 28 12.96 -3.80 -19.15
CA SER A 28 11.94 -3.73 -20.23
C SER A 28 11.81 -5.03 -21.03
N TRP A 29 12.90 -5.81 -21.12
CA TRP A 29 13.04 -7.12 -21.77
C TRP A 29 12.54 -8.31 -20.93
N TYR A 30 12.10 -8.09 -19.69
CA TYR A 30 11.63 -9.15 -18.81
C TYR A 30 10.37 -9.83 -19.35
N GLN A 31 10.37 -11.17 -19.32
CA GLN A 31 9.25 -12.05 -19.69
C GLN A 31 9.07 -13.10 -18.59
N VAL A 32 7.86 -13.12 -18.00
CA VAL A 32 7.51 -13.99 -16.88
C VAL A 32 7.71 -15.46 -17.27
N GLY A 33 8.45 -16.20 -16.44
CA GLY A 33 8.73 -17.63 -16.63
C GLY A 33 9.81 -17.94 -17.67
N THR A 34 10.19 -16.97 -18.50
CA THR A 34 11.22 -17.15 -19.54
C THR A 34 12.60 -16.75 -19.03
N ASN A 35 12.73 -15.60 -18.38
CA ASN A 35 14.03 -15.02 -18.03
C ASN A 35 14.10 -14.51 -16.58
N ASP A 36 13.33 -15.12 -15.68
CA ASP A 36 13.23 -14.77 -14.26
C ASP A 36 14.59 -14.71 -13.54
N GLU A 37 15.46 -15.70 -13.74
CA GLU A 37 16.76 -15.71 -13.07
C GLU A 37 17.70 -14.62 -13.61
N LYS A 38 17.66 -14.38 -14.93
CA LYS A 38 18.43 -13.30 -15.56
C LYS A 38 17.97 -11.94 -15.05
N MET A 39 16.66 -11.72 -14.98
CA MET A 39 16.07 -10.52 -14.41
C MET A 39 16.47 -10.32 -12.95
N ARG A 40 16.41 -11.38 -12.11
CA ARG A 40 16.82 -11.27 -10.71
C ARG A 40 18.28 -10.85 -10.55
N LYS A 41 19.18 -11.48 -11.32
CA LYS A 41 20.61 -11.14 -11.30
C LYS A 41 20.81 -9.69 -11.73
N TYR A 42 20.20 -9.30 -12.85
CA TYR A 42 20.28 -7.93 -13.36
C TYR A 42 19.80 -6.90 -12.32
N ILE A 43 18.63 -7.08 -11.71
CA ILE A 43 18.13 -6.12 -10.72
C ILE A 43 19.04 -6.08 -9.49
N LYS A 44 19.55 -7.24 -9.01
CA LYS A 44 20.48 -7.27 -7.88
C LYS A 44 21.82 -6.59 -8.18
N GLU A 45 22.29 -6.67 -9.41
CA GLU A 45 23.59 -6.12 -9.82
C GLU A 45 23.51 -4.61 -10.08
N TYR A 46 22.48 -4.17 -10.80
CA TYR A 46 22.38 -2.78 -11.28
C TYR A 46 21.48 -1.87 -10.44
N TYR A 47 20.59 -2.44 -9.62
CA TYR A 47 19.62 -1.67 -8.80
C TYR A 47 19.66 -2.08 -7.32
N SER A 48 20.85 -2.36 -6.81
CA SER A 48 21.04 -2.80 -5.42
C SER A 48 20.69 -1.71 -4.41
N GLU A 49 20.94 -0.45 -4.74
CA GLU A 49 20.61 0.71 -3.92
C GLU A 49 19.09 0.89 -3.78
N GLU A 50 18.35 0.80 -4.88
CA GLU A 50 16.89 0.86 -4.88
C GLU A 50 16.27 -0.31 -4.12
N ILE A 51 16.84 -1.51 -4.24
CA ILE A 51 16.41 -2.67 -3.43
C ILE A 51 16.61 -2.39 -1.94
N ASN A 52 17.75 -1.84 -1.54
CA ASN A 52 18.05 -1.57 -0.14
C ASN A 52 17.15 -0.46 0.40
N PHE A 53 16.97 0.63 -0.36
CA PHE A 53 16.01 1.68 -0.03
C PHE A 53 14.61 1.10 0.24
N LEU A 54 14.08 0.27 -0.67
CA LEU A 54 12.75 -0.34 -0.50
C LEU A 54 12.65 -1.27 0.72
N ARG A 55 13.77 -1.92 1.13
CA ARG A 55 13.81 -2.79 2.32
C ARG A 55 13.88 -2.02 3.62
N GLU A 56 14.48 -0.84 3.60
CA GLU A 56 14.64 0.03 4.77
C GLU A 56 13.36 0.83 5.08
N LEU A 57 12.46 0.97 4.11
CA LEU A 57 11.18 1.63 4.33
C LEU A 57 10.39 0.95 5.46
N PRO A 58 9.91 1.72 6.46
CA PRO A 58 9.17 1.16 7.57
C PRO A 58 7.79 0.67 7.09
N ASN A 59 7.21 -0.31 7.80
CA ASN A 59 5.87 -0.80 7.45
C ASN A 59 4.75 0.18 7.79
N PHE A 60 5.05 1.13 8.68
CA PHE A 60 4.16 2.21 9.08
C PHE A 60 4.99 3.44 9.46
N TRP A 61 4.35 4.60 9.46
CA TRP A 61 4.86 5.81 10.11
C TRP A 61 3.86 6.27 11.18
N GLU A 62 4.34 6.95 12.21
CA GLU A 62 3.51 7.40 13.33
C GLU A 62 3.96 8.81 13.73
N ASP A 63 3.00 9.72 13.86
CA ASP A 63 3.18 11.02 14.52
C ASP A 63 2.27 11.08 15.77
N ASP A 64 2.13 12.25 16.39
CA ASP A 64 1.35 12.40 17.63
C ASP A 64 -0.14 12.04 17.49
N ARG A 65 -0.73 12.20 16.30
CA ARG A 65 -2.17 12.08 16.07
C ARG A 65 -2.55 11.00 15.06
N HIS A 66 -1.61 10.55 14.23
CA HIS A 66 -1.86 9.69 13.08
C HIS A 66 -0.94 8.48 13.01
N ILE A 67 -1.45 7.44 12.36
CA ILE A 67 -0.69 6.26 11.91
C ILE A 67 -0.87 6.17 10.40
N TYR A 68 0.23 6.05 9.66
CA TYR A 68 0.25 5.89 8.22
C TYR A 68 0.69 4.47 7.88
N VAL A 69 -0.14 3.72 7.17
CA VAL A 69 0.11 2.29 6.92
C VAL A 69 -0.43 1.89 5.54
N HIS A 70 0.24 0.97 4.85
CA HIS A 70 -0.18 0.61 3.49
C HIS A 70 -1.57 -0.04 3.45
N GLY A 71 -1.80 -1.11 4.23
CA GLY A 71 -3.06 -1.86 4.28
C GLY A 71 -3.89 -1.60 5.53
N GLY A 72 -3.28 -1.60 6.72
CA GLY A 72 -3.99 -1.41 7.98
C GLY A 72 -3.29 -2.10 9.16
N ILE A 73 -3.93 -2.04 10.33
CA ILE A 73 -3.46 -2.70 11.56
C ILE A 73 -4.36 -3.88 11.94
N ASP A 74 -3.83 -4.83 12.70
CA ASP A 74 -4.60 -5.98 13.16
C ASP A 74 -5.44 -5.64 14.40
N PRO A 75 -6.78 -5.62 14.31
CA PRO A 75 -7.64 -5.24 15.44
C PRO A 75 -7.64 -6.24 16.61
N ALA A 76 -7.07 -7.44 16.44
CA ALA A 76 -6.99 -8.40 17.54
C ALA A 76 -5.72 -8.27 18.39
N GLN A 77 -4.78 -7.39 18.01
CA GLN A 77 -3.63 -7.10 18.85
C GLN A 77 -4.01 -6.03 19.87
N ASN A 78 -3.65 -6.22 21.13
CA ASN A 78 -3.85 -5.18 22.14
C ASN A 78 -2.91 -3.98 21.90
N ASP A 79 -1.70 -4.25 21.44
CA ASP A 79 -0.76 -3.27 20.90
C ASP A 79 -0.71 -3.43 19.38
N TRP A 80 -1.19 -2.43 18.65
CA TRP A 80 -1.24 -2.46 17.19
C TRP A 80 0.16 -2.61 16.55
N LYS A 81 1.24 -2.23 17.24
CA LYS A 81 2.62 -2.39 16.74
C LYS A 81 3.04 -3.85 16.59
N LEU A 82 2.31 -4.77 17.22
CA LEU A 82 2.48 -6.22 17.05
C LEU A 82 1.79 -6.77 15.79
N THR A 83 1.19 -5.90 14.97
CA THR A 83 0.69 -6.28 13.64
C THR A 83 1.82 -6.87 12.81
N SER A 84 1.58 -8.03 12.19
CA SER A 84 2.61 -8.64 11.34
C SER A 84 2.92 -7.79 10.10
N ASN A 85 4.16 -7.85 9.60
CA ASN A 85 4.56 -7.20 8.34
C ASN A 85 3.64 -7.56 7.16
N LYS A 86 3.08 -8.78 7.15
CA LYS A 86 2.09 -9.18 6.15
C LYS A 86 0.79 -8.40 6.31
N ASN A 87 0.29 -8.24 7.54
CA ASN A 87 -0.97 -7.52 7.78
C ASN A 87 -0.82 -6.03 7.52
N PHE A 88 0.29 -5.39 7.93
CA PHE A 88 0.58 -3.99 7.58
C PHE A 88 0.46 -3.71 6.08
N ARG A 89 0.75 -4.71 5.24
CA ARG A 89 0.71 -4.58 3.78
C ARG A 89 -0.56 -5.11 3.12
N TRP A 90 -1.28 -6.06 3.72
CA TRP A 90 -2.28 -6.84 2.99
C TRP A 90 -3.64 -6.98 3.68
N ILE A 91 -3.78 -6.57 4.95
CA ILE A 91 -5.06 -6.65 5.64
C ILE A 91 -6.13 -5.79 4.94
N ARG A 92 -7.39 -6.21 5.01
CA ARG A 92 -8.55 -5.54 4.39
C ARG A 92 -9.77 -5.62 5.30
N GLU A 93 -10.73 -6.50 4.99
CA GLU A 93 -12.04 -6.56 5.65
C GLU A 93 -11.98 -6.58 7.18
N ARG A 94 -11.07 -7.37 7.77
CA ARG A 94 -10.91 -7.43 9.22
C ARG A 94 -10.57 -6.06 9.83
N PHE A 95 -9.75 -5.28 9.14
CA PHE A 95 -9.39 -3.93 9.55
C PHE A 95 -10.57 -2.97 9.38
N HIS A 96 -11.19 -2.92 8.19
CA HIS A 96 -12.30 -1.99 7.92
C HIS A 96 -13.54 -2.23 8.79
N ARG A 97 -13.89 -3.50 9.06
CA ARG A 97 -15.06 -3.85 9.89
C ARG A 97 -14.92 -3.42 11.35
N ASN A 98 -13.71 -3.07 11.78
CA ASN A 98 -13.39 -2.63 13.12
C ASN A 98 -13.18 -1.11 13.22
N ASP A 99 -13.57 -0.34 12.20
CA ASP A 99 -13.51 1.13 12.24
C ASP A 99 -14.23 1.71 13.49
N GLY A 100 -13.52 2.59 14.20
CA GLY A 100 -13.94 3.15 15.48
C GLY A 100 -13.73 2.25 16.70
N LYS A 101 -13.10 1.08 16.53
CA LYS A 101 -12.81 0.11 17.60
C LYS A 101 -11.39 -0.44 17.54
N LEU A 102 -10.50 0.22 16.80
CA LEU A 102 -9.11 -0.21 16.68
C LEU A 102 -8.34 0.13 17.97
N PRO A 103 -7.29 -0.64 18.31
CA PRO A 103 -6.54 -0.54 19.56
C PRO A 103 -5.57 0.66 19.57
N THR A 104 -6.08 1.85 19.29
CA THR A 104 -5.33 3.12 19.27
C THR A 104 -6.31 4.28 19.37
N ASN A 105 -5.88 5.42 19.90
CA ASN A 105 -6.66 6.66 19.87
C ASN A 105 -6.32 7.54 18.65
N LYS A 106 -5.36 7.11 17.82
CA LYS A 106 -4.90 7.85 16.63
C LYS A 106 -5.79 7.55 15.42
N THR A 107 -5.88 8.52 14.52
CA THR A 107 -6.49 8.32 13.20
C THR A 107 -5.54 7.55 12.29
N ILE A 108 -6.05 6.59 11.53
CA ILE A 108 -5.21 5.74 10.67
C ILE A 108 -5.44 6.08 9.21
N VAL A 109 -4.41 6.57 8.53
CA VAL A 109 -4.42 6.85 7.09
C VAL A 109 -3.88 5.62 6.36
N PHE A 110 -4.64 5.10 5.41
CA PHE A 110 -4.28 3.88 4.69
C PHE A 110 -4.62 3.92 3.20
N GLY A 111 -3.94 3.06 2.43
CA GLY A 111 -4.20 2.84 1.00
C GLY A 111 -4.71 1.43 0.74
N HIS A 112 -4.28 0.82 -0.36
CA HIS A 112 -4.46 -0.60 -0.71
C HIS A 112 -5.90 -1.06 -1.01
N GLU A 113 -6.89 -0.58 -0.26
CA GLU A 113 -8.30 -0.69 -0.60
C GLU A 113 -8.76 0.57 -1.32
N ILE A 114 -9.22 0.39 -2.56
CA ILE A 114 -9.65 1.51 -3.38
C ILE A 114 -10.85 2.22 -2.76
N CYS A 115 -10.84 3.56 -2.77
CA CYS A 115 -11.85 4.39 -2.13
C CYS A 115 -13.28 4.09 -2.63
N SER A 116 -13.45 3.75 -3.92
CA SER A 116 -14.77 3.39 -4.47
C SER A 116 -15.43 2.21 -3.76
N ARG A 117 -14.65 1.22 -3.31
CA ARG A 117 -15.17 0.08 -2.53
C ARG A 117 -15.55 0.48 -1.11
N LEU A 118 -14.82 1.41 -0.52
CA LEU A 118 -15.13 1.95 0.81
C LEU A 118 -16.43 2.79 0.76
N HIS A 119 -16.58 3.62 -0.28
CA HIS A 119 -17.82 4.36 -0.57
C HIS A 119 -18.98 3.46 -0.99
N LYS A 120 -18.69 2.25 -1.50
CA LYS A 120 -19.66 1.39 -2.20
C LYS A 120 -20.30 2.09 -3.40
N ASP A 121 -19.48 2.85 -4.10
CA ASP A 121 -19.82 3.65 -5.26
C ASP A 121 -18.65 3.59 -6.25
N ASP A 122 -18.85 2.87 -7.36
CA ASP A 122 -17.83 2.65 -8.39
C ASP A 122 -17.43 3.91 -9.18
N THR A 123 -18.06 5.04 -8.89
CA THR A 123 -17.74 6.36 -9.48
C THR A 123 -16.97 7.27 -8.53
N ASN A 124 -16.95 6.97 -7.23
CA ASN A 124 -16.36 7.84 -6.22
C ASN A 124 -14.99 7.34 -5.76
N PHE A 125 -13.93 7.98 -6.25
CA PHE A 125 -12.54 7.65 -5.90
C PHE A 125 -11.90 8.67 -4.93
N ASN A 126 -12.69 9.62 -4.41
CA ASN A 126 -12.19 10.61 -3.46
C ASN A 126 -11.81 9.98 -2.12
N PRO A 127 -10.90 10.60 -1.34
CA PRO A 127 -10.57 10.13 0.00
C PRO A 127 -11.82 9.79 0.83
N TRP A 128 -11.78 8.64 1.48
CA TRP A 128 -12.88 8.10 2.27
C TRP A 128 -12.60 8.34 3.75
N PHE A 129 -13.56 8.94 4.46
CA PHE A 129 -13.42 9.25 5.88
C PHE A 129 -14.35 8.36 6.72
N GLY A 130 -13.73 7.50 7.53
CA GLY A 130 -14.41 6.68 8.54
C GLY A 130 -14.43 7.35 9.91
N ARG A 131 -14.74 6.55 10.93
CA ARG A 131 -14.75 7.01 12.33
C ARG A 131 -13.34 7.17 12.90
N GLN A 132 -12.43 6.29 12.50
CA GLN A 132 -11.05 6.23 12.99
C GLN A 132 -10.04 6.04 11.85
N ILE A 133 -10.49 5.65 10.66
CA ILE A 133 -9.62 5.37 9.52
C ILE A 133 -9.96 6.26 8.32
N ILE A 134 -8.94 6.63 7.54
CA ILE A 134 -9.05 7.45 6.33
C ILE A 134 -8.40 6.69 5.17
N GLY A 135 -9.18 6.35 4.14
CA GLY A 135 -8.71 5.66 2.94
C GLY A 135 -8.33 6.65 1.85
N ILE A 136 -7.14 6.51 1.25
CA ILE A 136 -6.62 7.43 0.22
C ILE A 136 -6.27 6.76 -1.12
N ASP A 137 -6.52 5.47 -1.30
CA ASP A 137 -6.24 4.81 -2.58
C ASP A 137 -7.30 5.16 -3.64
N GLY A 138 -6.99 6.19 -4.43
CA GLY A 138 -7.84 6.65 -5.55
C GLY A 138 -7.88 5.70 -6.75
N GLY A 139 -7.25 4.53 -6.69
CA GLY A 139 -7.29 3.54 -7.75
C GLY A 139 -6.46 3.90 -8.98
N ILE A 140 -5.37 4.67 -8.81
CA ILE A 140 -4.52 5.12 -9.93
C ILE A 140 -4.06 3.98 -10.84
N LYS A 141 -3.79 2.80 -10.29
CA LYS A 141 -3.41 1.59 -11.06
C LYS A 141 -4.49 1.09 -12.03
N TYR A 142 -5.72 1.57 -11.87
CA TYR A 142 -6.88 1.27 -12.72
C TYR A 142 -7.26 2.46 -13.62
N GLY A 143 -6.34 3.43 -13.81
CA GLY A 143 -6.58 4.61 -14.63
C GLY A 143 -7.59 5.59 -14.01
N LYS A 144 -7.62 5.68 -12.69
CA LYS A 144 -8.54 6.56 -11.94
C LYS A 144 -7.83 7.83 -11.50
N GLN A 145 -7.59 8.01 -10.21
CA GLN A 145 -6.93 9.20 -9.68
C GLN A 145 -5.86 8.87 -8.64
N LEU A 146 -4.91 9.78 -8.49
CA LEU A 146 -3.97 9.83 -7.40
C LEU A 146 -4.48 10.87 -6.39
N ASN A 147 -4.74 10.42 -5.16
CA ASN A 147 -5.17 11.30 -4.08
C ASN A 147 -3.98 11.70 -3.22
N ALA A 148 -4.00 12.94 -2.74
CA ALA A 148 -3.16 13.41 -1.64
C ALA A 148 -4.07 13.89 -0.50
N LEU A 149 -3.79 13.44 0.72
CA LEU A 149 -4.41 13.97 1.93
C LEU A 149 -3.41 14.95 2.57
N ILE A 150 -3.83 16.20 2.73
CA ILE A 150 -3.06 17.27 3.34
C ILE A 150 -3.59 17.44 4.76
N ILE A 151 -2.68 17.39 5.73
CA ILE A 151 -2.99 17.53 7.15
C ILE A 151 -2.24 18.77 7.63
N ASP A 152 -2.98 19.76 8.11
CA ASP A 152 -2.36 20.97 8.68
C ASP A 152 -1.98 20.79 10.16
N ASP A 153 -1.27 21.77 10.72
CA ASP A 153 -0.81 21.74 12.12
C ASP A 153 -1.98 21.70 13.13
N ASN A 154 -3.17 22.14 12.72
CA ASN A 154 -4.38 22.08 13.55
C ASN A 154 -5.07 20.71 13.46
N GLY A 155 -4.64 19.84 12.55
CA GLY A 155 -5.24 18.54 12.28
C GLY A 155 -6.46 18.61 11.36
N GLN A 156 -6.61 19.70 10.60
CA GLN A 156 -7.63 19.80 9.55
C GLN A 156 -7.20 19.01 8.31
N TYR A 157 -8.18 18.39 7.66
CA TYR A 157 -7.97 17.60 6.47
C TYR A 157 -8.38 18.37 5.22
N GLN A 158 -7.49 18.40 4.23
CA GLN A 158 -7.79 18.80 2.87
C GLN A 158 -7.36 17.67 1.93
N SER A 159 -7.94 17.60 0.74
CA SER A 159 -7.49 16.62 -0.26
C SER A 159 -7.41 17.20 -1.64
N GLU A 160 -6.36 16.81 -2.34
CA GLU A 160 -6.12 17.10 -3.75
C GLU A 160 -6.13 15.80 -4.55
N SER A 161 -6.49 15.87 -5.83
CA SER A 161 -6.56 14.69 -6.68
C SER A 161 -6.20 15.01 -8.13
N ILE A 162 -5.41 14.12 -8.74
CA ILE A 162 -5.00 14.24 -10.14
C ILE A 162 -5.44 12.96 -10.88
N LEU A 163 -6.08 13.13 -12.03
CA LEU A 163 -6.52 12.00 -12.87
C LEU A 163 -5.32 11.32 -13.53
N ALA A 164 -5.40 10.00 -13.69
CA ALA A 164 -4.47 9.25 -14.53
C ALA A 164 -4.59 9.74 -15.98
N SER A 165 -3.47 10.16 -16.56
CA SER A 165 -3.32 10.51 -17.98
C SER A 165 -3.20 9.28 -18.87
#